data_AF-A0A7S0M519-F1
#
_entry.id   AF-A0A7S0M519-F1
#
_cell.length_a   1.000
_cell.length_b   1.000
_cell.length_c   1.000
_cell.angle_alpha   90.00
_cell.angle_beta   90.00
_cell.angle_gamma   90.00
#
_symmetry.space_group_name_H-M   'P 1'
#
loop_
_entity.id
_entity.type
_entity.pdbx_description
1 polymer ?
#
loop_
_entity_poly.entity_id
_entity_poly.type
_entity_poly.pdbx_seq_one_letter_code
_entity_poly.pdbx_strand_id
1 'polypeptide(L)'
;MERHSKLKTHLAVWSGASRRGLFVLVVMGVLSCMSNTAYSIPSLRVEISSISSKLIQKQKALNSSQDLVNPAHRFNVSSMASSTSFAGIISEDSYAFGHKEDLGFSIFLDRRCKRVWFIRHAEAQHNVAEREHELGSLVLLQENSGWTYWDAGLTVAGQAQCGRLRREIEALPHPLDLELVVVSPLTRTLQTAMRTVPPSLHDVPFVATELCRERVTSCPADSRRPVSVLKKEFPAVDFSEVRTDEDLMFECMKEDSDACKQRGIKFLQWLAKRPETRIAVVTHSGFLKRLFEQFGMDIARDDQDELHRRPANCEMRGLLLCAHRHFSDVPGAENWVDTSI
;
A
#
# COMPACT_ATOMS: atom_id res chain seq x y z
N MET A 1 -1.69 6.88 53.18
CA MET A 1 -0.76 5.83 53.63
C MET A 1 -1.23 4.42 53.21
N GLU A 2 -1.82 4.27 52.01
CA GLU A 2 -2.36 2.95 51.60
C GLU A 2 -2.42 2.79 50.06
N ARG A 3 -1.33 3.15 49.36
CA ARG A 3 -1.09 2.79 47.94
C ARG A 3 0.38 2.46 47.64
N HIS A 4 1.15 2.06 48.66
CA HIS A 4 2.59 1.72 48.51
C HIS A 4 2.92 0.23 48.76
N SER A 5 1.93 -0.65 48.97
CA SER A 5 2.18 -2.07 49.26
C SER A 5 1.98 -3.04 48.08
N LYS A 6 1.43 -2.61 46.94
CA LYS A 6 1.17 -3.52 45.80
C LYS A 6 2.26 -3.57 44.72
N LEU A 7 3.34 -2.78 44.82
CA LEU A 7 4.45 -2.84 43.86
C LEU A 7 5.61 -3.76 44.27
N LYS A 8 5.70 -4.18 45.54
CA LYS A 8 6.80 -5.03 46.01
C LYS A 8 6.58 -6.53 45.72
N THR A 9 5.36 -6.95 45.41
CA THR A 9 5.00 -8.37 45.26
C THR A 9 5.08 -8.92 43.83
N HIS A 10 5.28 -8.08 42.80
CA HIS A 10 5.38 -8.55 41.41
C HIS A 10 6.81 -8.70 40.86
N LEU A 11 7.84 -8.44 41.67
CA LEU A 11 9.26 -8.52 41.25
C LEU A 11 9.97 -9.82 41.65
N ALA A 12 9.25 -10.81 42.19
CA ALA A 12 9.85 -12.03 42.74
C ALA A 12 9.33 -13.32 42.10
N VAL A 13 9.05 -13.36 40.80
CA VAL A 13 8.92 -14.63 40.06
C VAL A 13 9.35 -14.38 38.61
N TRP A 14 10.59 -14.74 38.26
CA TRP A 14 11.02 -15.20 36.92
C TRP A 14 12.55 -15.38 36.92
N SER A 15 13.00 -16.50 37.47
CA SER A 15 14.35 -17.03 37.25
C SER A 15 14.31 -17.95 36.03
N GLY A 16 14.76 -17.45 34.88
CA GLY A 16 14.88 -18.25 33.65
C GLY A 16 15.80 -17.56 32.66
N ALA A 17 16.99 -18.12 32.47
CA ALA A 17 18.07 -17.53 31.68
C ALA A 17 17.79 -17.59 30.17
N SER A 18 17.09 -16.61 29.59
CA SER A 18 17.25 -16.28 28.15
C SER A 18 16.83 -14.88 27.70
N ARG A 19 16.38 -13.97 28.59
CA ARG A 19 15.84 -12.64 28.18
C ARG A 19 16.54 -11.44 28.82
N ARG A 20 17.88 -11.41 28.88
CA ARG A 20 18.63 -10.29 29.50
C ARG A 20 18.89 -9.10 28.56
N GLY A 21 19.00 -9.32 27.23
CA GLY A 21 19.22 -8.22 26.27
C GLY A 21 17.98 -7.37 25.99
N LEU A 22 16.80 -8.01 25.89
CA LEU A 22 15.55 -7.32 25.56
C LEU A 22 15.02 -6.46 26.72
N PHE A 23 15.33 -6.83 27.96
CA PHE A 23 14.86 -6.11 29.15
C PHE A 23 15.54 -4.74 29.34
N VAL A 24 16.82 -4.61 28.97
CA VAL A 24 17.55 -3.32 29.08
C VAL A 24 17.03 -2.30 28.07
N LEU A 25 16.70 -2.73 26.85
CA LEU A 25 16.12 -1.87 25.81
C LEU A 25 14.70 -1.39 26.16
N VAL A 26 13.86 -2.27 26.71
CA VAL A 26 12.49 -1.89 27.12
C VAL A 26 12.52 -0.92 28.30
N VAL A 27 13.40 -1.12 29.29
CA VAL A 27 13.52 -0.21 30.45
C VAL A 27 14.11 1.15 30.04
N MET A 28 15.09 1.17 29.13
CA MET A 28 15.63 2.42 28.56
C MET A 28 14.58 3.20 27.75
N GLY A 29 13.73 2.50 27.00
CA GLY A 29 12.62 3.11 26.26
C GLY A 29 11.55 3.73 27.17
N VAL A 30 11.21 3.04 28.27
CA VAL A 30 10.24 3.55 29.26
C VAL A 30 10.80 4.76 30.02
N LEU A 31 12.08 4.74 30.41
CA LEU A 31 12.72 5.89 31.07
C LEU A 31 12.85 7.12 30.16
N SER A 32 13.12 6.90 28.86
CA SER A 32 13.16 7.97 27.86
C SER A 32 11.76 8.60 27.63
N CYS A 33 10.70 7.76 27.64
CA CYS A 33 9.32 8.26 27.59
C CYS A 33 8.94 9.04 28.86
N MET A 34 9.37 8.59 30.05
CA MET A 34 9.11 9.30 31.30
C MET A 34 9.86 10.63 31.41
N SER A 35 11.03 10.78 30.79
CA SER A 35 11.74 12.07 30.70
C SER A 35 11.02 13.10 29.83
N ASN A 36 10.20 12.68 28.86
CA ASN A 36 9.41 13.60 28.03
C ASN A 36 8.12 14.10 28.70
N THR A 37 7.67 13.46 29.80
CA THR A 37 6.46 13.85 30.55
C THR A 37 6.73 14.49 31.92
N ALA A 38 7.98 14.76 32.29
CA ALA A 38 8.35 15.29 33.60
C ALA A 38 9.04 16.67 33.54
N TYR A 39 8.47 17.64 32.82
CA TYR A 39 8.79 19.05 33.03
C TYR A 39 7.97 19.59 34.19
N SER A 40 8.41 19.39 35.45
CA SER A 40 8.05 20.24 36.61
C SER A 40 8.60 19.82 37.99
N ILE A 41 9.34 18.71 38.15
CA ILE A 41 9.81 18.28 39.49
C ILE A 41 11.32 17.98 39.52
N PRO A 42 12.16 18.87 40.09
CA PRO A 42 13.62 18.74 40.09
C PRO A 42 14.18 17.50 40.81
N SER A 43 13.50 17.01 41.86
CA SER A 43 13.98 15.86 42.67
C SER A 43 13.94 14.53 41.91
N LEU A 44 12.95 14.31 41.05
CA LEU A 44 12.82 13.11 40.21
C LEU A 44 13.88 13.04 39.10
N ARG A 45 14.37 14.19 38.64
CA ARG A 45 15.38 14.27 37.57
C ARG A 45 16.75 13.75 38.02
N VAL A 46 17.12 13.99 39.27
CA VAL A 46 18.39 13.54 39.85
C VAL A 46 18.40 12.02 40.08
N GLU A 47 17.28 11.46 40.55
CA GLU A 47 17.14 10.01 40.76
C GLU A 47 17.19 9.23 39.44
N ILE A 48 16.49 9.70 38.40
CA ILE A 48 16.49 9.06 37.07
C ILE A 48 17.90 9.09 36.45
N SER A 49 18.61 10.22 36.57
CA SER A 49 19.98 10.33 36.06
C SER A 49 20.95 9.39 36.79
N SER A 50 20.81 9.22 38.11
CA SER A 50 21.65 8.31 38.91
C SER A 50 21.42 6.84 38.53
N ILE A 51 20.17 6.45 38.29
CA ILE A 51 19.80 5.09 37.89
C ILE A 51 20.32 4.77 36.48
N SER A 52 20.21 5.72 35.55
CA SER A 52 20.67 5.54 34.16
C SER A 52 22.20 5.35 34.10
N SER A 53 22.96 6.13 34.87
CA SER A 53 24.41 6.00 34.97
C SER A 53 24.86 4.63 35.51
N LYS A 54 24.16 4.11 36.52
CA LYS A 54 24.45 2.78 37.10
C LYS A 54 24.13 1.64 36.12
N LEU A 55 23.07 1.76 35.32
CA LEU A 55 22.72 0.79 34.28
C LEU A 55 23.75 0.76 33.15
N ILE A 56 24.23 1.92 32.71
CA ILE A 56 25.28 2.03 31.68
C ILE A 56 26.60 1.42 32.15
N GLN A 57 27.01 1.66 33.41
CA GLN A 57 28.20 1.01 33.98
C GLN A 57 28.04 -0.51 34.06
N LYS A 58 26.86 -1.01 34.42
CA LYS A 58 26.59 -2.44 34.49
C LYS A 58 26.60 -3.11 33.11
N GLN A 59 26.15 -2.41 32.06
CA GLN A 59 26.24 -2.88 30.68
C GLN A 59 27.69 -2.94 30.18
N LYS A 60 28.50 -1.93 30.50
CA LYS A 60 29.94 -1.94 30.18
C LYS A 60 30.69 -3.08 30.87
N ALA A 61 30.37 -3.36 32.13
CA ALA A 61 30.93 -4.50 32.86
C ALA A 61 30.52 -5.84 32.21
N LEU A 62 29.26 -5.98 31.79
CA LEU A 62 28.77 -7.19 31.11
C LEU A 62 29.49 -7.46 29.77
N ASN A 63 29.73 -6.39 28.99
CA ASN A 63 30.43 -6.49 27.72
C ASN A 63 31.91 -6.85 27.93
N SER A 64 32.56 -6.31 28.97
CA SER A 64 33.95 -6.65 29.29
C SER A 64 34.17 -8.10 29.77
N SER A 65 33.12 -8.79 30.22
CA SER A 65 33.19 -10.19 30.65
C SER A 65 32.95 -11.20 29.52
N GLN A 66 32.58 -10.77 28.30
CA GLN A 66 32.42 -11.67 27.14
C GLN A 66 33.69 -11.81 26.29
N ASP A 67 34.73 -11.00 26.53
CA ASP A 67 36.00 -11.01 25.77
C ASP A 67 37.08 -11.97 26.30
N LEU A 68 36.74 -12.93 27.17
CA LEU A 68 37.70 -13.88 27.74
C LEU A 68 37.25 -15.34 27.61
N VAL A 69 36.97 -15.82 26.38
CA VAL A 69 37.11 -17.25 26.04
C VAL A 69 37.61 -17.44 24.60
N ASN A 70 38.94 -17.62 24.52
CA ASN A 70 39.79 -18.36 23.58
C ASN A 70 39.95 -17.98 22.08
N PRO A 71 41.20 -17.94 21.55
CA PRO A 71 41.55 -17.50 20.21
C PRO A 71 41.87 -18.66 19.25
N ALA A 72 41.41 -18.58 18.00
CA ALA A 72 42.09 -19.16 16.85
C ALA A 72 41.52 -18.56 15.55
N HIS A 73 42.42 -18.29 14.61
CA HIS A 73 42.22 -17.76 13.25
C HIS A 73 42.00 -16.25 13.07
N ARG A 74 43.13 -15.53 13.12
CA ARG A 74 43.38 -14.36 12.25
C ARG A 74 43.48 -14.82 10.80
N PHE A 75 42.68 -14.25 9.90
CA PHE A 75 43.06 -14.10 8.50
C PHE A 75 43.11 -12.62 8.15
N ASN A 76 44.23 -12.25 7.55
CA ASN A 76 44.69 -10.90 7.27
C ASN A 76 44.03 -10.41 5.97
N VAL A 77 43.47 -9.20 6.00
CA VAL A 77 42.94 -8.53 4.81
C VAL A 77 44.11 -7.86 4.09
N SER A 78 44.55 -8.40 2.95
CA SER A 78 45.26 -7.62 1.93
C SER A 78 45.16 -8.32 0.58
N SER A 79 44.55 -7.62 -0.40
CA SER A 79 44.86 -7.68 -1.83
C SER A 79 44.99 -9.07 -2.48
N MET A 80 43.94 -9.51 -3.18
CA MET A 80 44.06 -10.05 -4.55
C MET A 80 42.72 -9.95 -5.28
N ALA A 81 42.74 -9.24 -6.41
CA ALA A 81 41.75 -9.45 -7.46
C ALA A 81 41.88 -10.89 -7.97
N SER A 82 40.77 -11.61 -8.05
CA SER A 82 40.63 -12.72 -8.97
C SER A 82 39.15 -12.88 -9.31
N SER A 83 38.86 -12.54 -10.57
CA SER A 83 37.81 -13.12 -11.37
C SER A 83 37.54 -14.58 -10.97
N THR A 84 36.48 -14.80 -10.22
CA THR A 84 35.79 -16.07 -10.22
C THR A 84 34.38 -15.79 -10.67
N SER A 85 34.16 -16.09 -11.95
CA SER A 85 32.86 -16.39 -12.51
C SER A 85 32.19 -17.43 -11.63
N PHE A 86 31.43 -16.99 -10.64
CA PHE A 86 30.41 -17.84 -10.06
C PHE A 86 29.30 -17.89 -11.10
N ALA A 87 29.43 -18.83 -12.04
CA ALA A 87 28.29 -19.43 -12.68
C ALA A 87 27.53 -20.18 -11.57
N GLY A 88 26.93 -19.41 -10.66
CA GLY A 88 25.95 -19.90 -9.74
C GLY A 88 24.83 -20.44 -10.61
N ILE A 89 24.42 -21.66 -10.32
CA ILE A 89 23.14 -22.20 -10.76
C ILE A 89 22.13 -21.10 -10.49
N ILE A 90 21.72 -20.39 -11.56
CA ILE A 90 20.59 -19.48 -11.49
C ILE A 90 19.46 -20.44 -11.17
N SER A 91 18.98 -20.40 -9.93
CA SER A 91 17.72 -21.03 -9.58
C SER A 91 16.74 -20.62 -10.68
N GLU A 92 16.18 -21.59 -11.43
CA GLU A 92 15.14 -21.29 -12.44
C GLU A 92 13.97 -20.50 -11.80
N ASP A 93 13.85 -20.57 -10.47
CA ASP A 93 12.93 -19.84 -9.60
C ASP A 93 13.54 -18.62 -8.87
N SER A 94 14.65 -18.03 -9.34
CA SER A 94 15.22 -16.83 -8.71
C SER A 94 14.24 -15.65 -8.77
N TYR A 95 13.59 -15.39 -7.63
CA TYR A 95 12.77 -14.20 -7.38
C TYR A 95 13.53 -12.88 -7.52
N ALA A 96 14.87 -12.94 -7.47
CA ALA A 96 15.75 -11.80 -7.56
C ALA A 96 16.13 -11.56 -9.02
N PHE A 97 15.66 -10.42 -9.53
CA PHE A 97 16.16 -9.82 -10.74
C PHE A 97 17.64 -9.55 -10.50
N GLY A 98 18.47 -9.84 -11.50
CA GLY A 98 19.82 -9.29 -11.55
C GLY A 98 19.72 -7.78 -11.71
N HIS A 99 19.38 -7.06 -10.65
CA HIS A 99 19.56 -5.62 -10.58
C HIS A 99 21.07 -5.40 -10.49
N LYS A 100 21.67 -5.07 -11.63
CA LYS A 100 23.04 -4.60 -11.68
C LYS A 100 23.02 -3.09 -11.47
N GLU A 101 23.15 -2.69 -10.21
CA GLU A 101 23.17 -1.28 -9.77
C GLU A 101 24.14 -0.43 -10.60
N ASP A 102 25.27 -1.00 -11.01
CA ASP A 102 26.31 -0.36 -11.80
C ASP A 102 25.88 0.01 -13.23
N LEU A 103 24.87 -0.68 -13.77
CA LEU A 103 24.37 -0.41 -15.11
C LEU A 103 23.29 0.67 -15.15
N GLY A 104 22.57 0.90 -14.05
CA GLY A 104 21.50 1.92 -13.98
C GLY A 104 20.24 1.61 -14.82
N PHE A 105 20.12 0.39 -15.36
CA PHE A 105 18.98 -0.02 -16.19
C PHE A 105 18.39 -1.35 -15.75
N SER A 106 17.06 -1.47 -15.85
CA SER A 106 16.34 -2.74 -15.77
C SER A 106 15.74 -3.07 -17.14
N ILE A 107 16.03 -4.27 -17.66
CA ILE A 107 15.54 -4.74 -18.97
C ILE A 107 14.45 -5.80 -18.77
N PHE A 108 13.29 -5.57 -19.40
CA PHE A 108 12.17 -6.50 -19.39
C PHE A 108 11.76 -6.85 -20.82
N LEU A 109 11.36 -8.10 -21.03
CA LEU A 109 10.70 -8.49 -22.28
C LEU A 109 9.32 -7.83 -22.30
N ASP A 110 8.91 -7.32 -23.45
CA ASP A 110 7.64 -6.61 -23.64
C ASP A 110 6.43 -7.45 -23.16
N ARG A 111 6.41 -8.75 -23.48
CA ARG A 111 5.39 -9.70 -23.02
C ARG A 111 5.31 -9.87 -21.49
N ARG A 112 6.25 -9.34 -20.71
CA ARG A 112 6.26 -9.31 -19.24
C ARG A 112 5.90 -7.94 -18.67
N CYS A 113 5.53 -6.99 -19.52
CA CYS A 113 5.18 -5.63 -19.17
C CYS A 113 3.72 -5.34 -19.51
N LYS A 114 3.09 -4.52 -18.68
CA LYS A 114 1.78 -3.93 -18.96
C LYS A 114 1.87 -2.44 -18.68
N ARG A 115 1.35 -1.61 -19.59
CA ARG A 115 1.18 -0.19 -19.37
C ARG A 115 -0.17 0.04 -18.70
N VAL A 116 -0.14 0.57 -17.49
CA VAL A 116 -1.32 0.76 -16.65
C VAL A 116 -1.48 2.23 -16.30
N TRP A 117 -2.63 2.80 -16.63
CA TRP A 117 -3.00 4.17 -16.23
C TRP A 117 -3.96 4.12 -15.07
N PHE A 118 -3.48 4.44 -13.88
CA PHE A 118 -4.31 4.56 -12.69
C PHE A 118 -4.96 5.93 -12.63
N ILE A 119 -6.28 5.95 -12.51
CA ILE A 119 -7.10 7.15 -12.47
C ILE A 119 -7.82 7.18 -11.13
N ARG A 120 -7.57 8.18 -10.28
CA ARG A 120 -8.44 8.41 -9.10
C ARG A 120 -9.79 8.92 -9.60
N HIS A 121 -10.90 8.48 -9.00
CA HIS A 121 -12.20 9.08 -9.27
C HIS A 121 -12.20 10.61 -9.12
N ALA A 122 -13.07 11.27 -9.86
CA ALA A 122 -13.29 12.70 -9.73
C ALA A 122 -14.01 13.05 -8.42
N GLU A 123 -14.14 14.34 -8.10
CA GLU A 123 -14.79 14.80 -6.88
C GLU A 123 -16.22 14.27 -6.76
N ALA A 124 -16.49 13.64 -5.63
CA ALA A 124 -17.80 13.13 -5.24
C ALA A 124 -18.36 13.89 -4.03
N GLN A 125 -19.65 13.72 -3.72
CA GLN A 125 -20.28 14.47 -2.62
C GLN A 125 -19.57 14.26 -1.28
N HIS A 126 -19.06 13.05 -1.01
CA HIS A 126 -18.30 12.77 0.22
C HIS A 126 -16.99 13.56 0.32
N ASN A 127 -16.34 13.88 -0.82
CA ASN A 127 -15.11 14.68 -0.81
C ASN A 127 -15.39 16.14 -0.44
N VAL A 128 -16.50 16.68 -0.91
CA VAL A 128 -16.97 18.02 -0.56
C VAL A 128 -17.25 18.08 0.95
N ALA A 129 -17.99 17.09 1.46
CA ALA A 129 -18.29 16.98 2.88
C ALA A 129 -17.04 16.88 3.75
N GLU A 130 -16.10 15.99 3.41
CA GLU A 130 -14.84 15.85 4.15
C GLU A 130 -14.00 17.14 4.15
N ARG A 131 -14.06 17.94 3.09
CA ARG A 131 -13.28 19.17 2.96
C ARG A 131 -13.93 20.36 3.68
N GLU A 132 -15.26 20.46 3.63
CA GLU A 132 -15.99 21.67 4.03
C GLU A 132 -16.62 21.54 5.41
N HIS A 133 -16.86 20.32 5.90
CA HIS A 133 -17.40 20.11 7.24
C HIS A 133 -16.32 20.23 8.31
N GLU A 134 -16.65 20.86 9.45
CA GLU A 134 -15.72 21.08 10.57
C GLU A 134 -15.13 19.78 11.17
N LEU A 135 -15.91 18.70 11.10
CA LEU A 135 -15.50 17.35 11.54
C LEU A 135 -14.50 16.67 10.57
N GLY A 136 -14.21 17.28 9.42
CA GLY A 136 -13.38 16.68 8.38
C GLY A 136 -13.88 15.30 7.96
N SER A 137 -12.98 14.32 7.85
CA SER A 137 -13.34 12.94 7.47
C SER A 137 -14.32 12.26 8.44
N LEU A 138 -14.41 12.71 9.69
CA LEU A 138 -15.34 12.12 10.67
C LEU A 138 -16.80 12.35 10.29
N VAL A 139 -17.12 13.39 9.49
CA VAL A 139 -18.48 13.61 8.99
C VAL A 139 -19.01 12.41 8.21
N LEU A 140 -18.11 11.65 7.58
CA LEU A 140 -18.46 10.50 6.75
C LEU A 140 -18.76 9.24 7.57
N LEU A 141 -18.60 9.28 8.90
CA LEU A 141 -18.98 8.17 9.77
C LEU A 141 -20.51 8.11 9.92
N GLN A 142 -21.05 6.89 10.01
CA GLN A 142 -22.48 6.67 10.13
C GLN A 142 -23.09 7.36 11.37
N GLU A 143 -22.35 7.45 12.46
CA GLU A 143 -22.79 8.16 13.68
C GLU A 143 -22.98 9.67 13.48
N ASN A 144 -22.29 10.27 12.51
CA ASN A 144 -22.30 11.72 12.30
C ASN A 144 -23.23 12.14 11.15
N SER A 145 -23.37 11.34 10.09
CA SER A 145 -24.21 11.68 8.93
C SER A 145 -25.13 10.55 8.46
N GLY A 146 -25.25 9.47 9.23
CA GLY A 146 -26.03 8.31 8.83
C GLY A 146 -25.54 7.74 7.51
N TRP A 147 -26.47 7.48 6.59
CA TRP A 147 -26.19 6.96 5.25
C TRP A 147 -26.20 8.04 4.16
N THR A 148 -26.07 9.32 4.54
CA THR A 148 -26.14 10.46 3.61
C THR A 148 -25.16 10.35 2.44
N TYR A 149 -23.95 9.84 2.69
CA TYR A 149 -22.89 9.69 1.69
C TYR A 149 -22.74 8.26 1.16
N TRP A 150 -23.74 7.40 1.35
CA TRP A 150 -23.71 6.03 0.84
C TRP A 150 -23.52 6.01 -0.67
N ASP A 151 -22.50 5.28 -1.12
CA ASP A 151 -22.12 5.14 -2.53
C ASP A 151 -22.14 6.47 -3.31
N ALA A 152 -21.66 7.55 -2.66
CA ALA A 152 -21.76 8.91 -3.18
C ALA A 152 -21.24 9.03 -4.63
N GLY A 153 -22.04 9.67 -5.49
CA GLY A 153 -21.72 9.98 -6.87
C GLY A 153 -20.90 11.26 -7.06
N LEU A 154 -20.63 11.61 -8.31
CA LEU A 154 -19.85 12.79 -8.67
C LEU A 154 -20.64 14.09 -8.45
N THR A 155 -19.92 15.13 -8.04
CA THR A 155 -20.43 16.51 -8.06
C THR A 155 -20.39 17.09 -9.48
N VAL A 156 -21.00 18.25 -9.69
CA VAL A 156 -20.85 18.99 -10.97
C VAL A 156 -19.39 19.34 -11.24
N ALA A 157 -18.64 19.73 -10.21
CA ALA A 157 -17.21 19.98 -10.33
C ALA A 157 -16.42 18.70 -10.65
N GLY A 158 -16.81 17.56 -10.08
CA GLY A 158 -16.26 16.24 -10.44
C GLY A 158 -16.52 15.88 -11.91
N GLN A 159 -17.73 16.13 -12.42
CA GLN A 159 -18.03 15.92 -13.84
C GLN A 159 -17.17 16.82 -14.75
N ALA A 160 -16.93 18.07 -14.34
CA ALA A 160 -16.05 18.97 -15.06
C ALA A 160 -14.59 18.50 -15.02
N GLN A 161 -14.13 17.89 -13.93
CA GLN A 161 -12.81 17.26 -13.84
C GLN A 161 -12.68 16.11 -14.86
N CYS A 162 -13.68 15.22 -14.96
CA CYS A 162 -13.70 14.17 -15.98
C CYS A 162 -13.60 14.73 -17.41
N GLY A 163 -14.36 15.79 -17.70
CA GLY A 163 -14.31 16.46 -19.00
C GLY A 163 -12.98 17.17 -19.31
N ARG A 164 -12.18 17.52 -18.30
CA ARG A 164 -10.80 17.97 -18.50
C ARG A 164 -9.90 16.79 -18.84
N LEU A 165 -9.90 15.74 -18.03
CA LEU A 165 -9.05 14.58 -18.25
C LEU A 165 -9.36 13.89 -19.59
N ARG A 166 -10.64 13.82 -20.00
CA ARG A 166 -11.00 13.32 -21.34
C ARG A 166 -10.29 14.09 -22.45
N ARG A 167 -10.32 15.43 -22.40
CA ARG A 167 -9.66 16.28 -23.41
C ARG A 167 -8.14 16.12 -23.38
N GLU A 168 -7.56 15.95 -22.19
CA GLU A 168 -6.13 15.65 -22.06
C GLU A 168 -5.77 14.31 -22.72
N ILE A 169 -6.61 13.28 -22.55
CA ILE A 169 -6.45 11.96 -23.18
C ILE A 169 -6.60 12.08 -24.71
N GLU A 170 -7.63 12.77 -25.20
CA GLU A 170 -7.88 12.97 -26.63
C GLU A 170 -6.76 13.78 -27.31
N ALA A 171 -6.07 14.65 -26.57
CA ALA A 171 -4.96 15.45 -27.08
C ALA A 171 -3.64 14.66 -27.16
N LEU A 172 -3.57 13.44 -26.63
CA LEU A 172 -2.38 12.60 -26.76
C LEU A 172 -2.19 12.16 -28.23
N PRO A 173 -0.95 12.08 -28.75
CA PRO A 173 -0.70 11.66 -30.14
C PRO A 173 -1.31 10.30 -30.49
N HIS A 174 -1.40 9.41 -29.50
CA HIS A 174 -2.14 8.16 -29.56
C HIS A 174 -2.98 8.09 -28.28
N PRO A 175 -4.30 8.35 -28.32
CA PRO A 175 -5.17 8.37 -27.13
C PRO A 175 -5.22 7.04 -26.38
N LEU A 176 -4.20 6.79 -25.57
CA LEU A 176 -3.93 5.63 -24.70
C LEU A 176 -3.92 4.23 -25.37
N ASP A 177 -4.61 4.03 -26.50
CA ASP A 177 -4.80 2.76 -27.20
C ASP A 177 -5.20 1.63 -26.24
N LEU A 178 -6.23 1.89 -25.44
CA LEU A 178 -6.65 0.97 -24.37
C LEU A 178 -7.23 -0.33 -24.93
N GLU A 179 -6.89 -1.42 -24.27
CA GLU A 179 -7.45 -2.76 -24.53
C GLU A 179 -8.44 -3.17 -23.43
N LEU A 180 -8.35 -2.54 -22.24
CA LEU A 180 -9.23 -2.80 -21.10
C LEU A 180 -9.38 -1.56 -20.21
N VAL A 181 -10.60 -1.34 -19.71
CA VAL A 181 -10.85 -0.41 -18.60
C VAL A 181 -11.34 -1.18 -17.38
N VAL A 182 -10.55 -1.17 -16.32
CA VAL A 182 -10.89 -1.80 -15.03
C VAL A 182 -11.44 -0.72 -14.11
N VAL A 183 -12.55 -1.01 -13.43
CA VAL A 183 -13.27 -0.02 -12.63
C VAL A 183 -13.63 -0.59 -11.27
N SER A 184 -13.52 0.22 -10.22
CA SER A 184 -14.11 -0.15 -8.93
C SER A 184 -15.65 -0.08 -9.00
N PRO A 185 -16.39 -1.02 -8.40
CA PRO A 185 -17.87 -1.05 -8.42
C PRO A 185 -18.53 -0.02 -7.48
N LEU A 186 -17.93 1.16 -7.30
CA LEU A 186 -18.53 2.30 -6.60
C LEU A 186 -19.01 3.34 -7.63
N THR A 187 -20.13 4.01 -7.35
CA THR A 187 -20.82 4.87 -8.31
C THR A 187 -19.93 6.00 -8.83
N ARG A 188 -19.14 6.63 -7.96
CA ARG A 188 -18.16 7.66 -8.36
C ARG A 188 -17.10 7.17 -9.35
N THR A 189 -16.60 5.94 -9.22
CA THR A 189 -15.60 5.38 -10.14
C THR A 189 -16.25 4.98 -11.45
N LEU A 190 -17.46 4.39 -11.41
CA LEU A 190 -18.25 4.08 -12.61
C LEU A 190 -18.57 5.35 -13.42
N GLN A 191 -19.07 6.40 -12.75
CA GLN A 191 -19.32 7.69 -13.39
C GLN A 191 -18.04 8.34 -13.91
N THR A 192 -16.92 8.25 -13.19
CA THR A 192 -15.63 8.78 -13.66
C THR A 192 -15.19 8.05 -14.92
N ALA A 193 -15.22 6.71 -14.93
CA ALA A 193 -14.82 5.90 -16.08
C ALA A 193 -15.62 6.28 -17.34
N MET A 194 -16.95 6.31 -17.23
CA MET A 194 -17.86 6.68 -18.34
C MET A 194 -17.67 8.13 -18.83
N ARG A 195 -17.16 9.02 -17.97
CA ARG A 195 -17.00 10.45 -18.27
C ARG A 195 -15.58 10.86 -18.66
N THR A 196 -14.59 10.03 -18.38
CA THR A 196 -13.19 10.30 -18.70
C THR A 196 -12.76 9.57 -19.95
N VAL A 197 -13.19 8.31 -20.12
CA VAL A 197 -12.84 7.55 -21.32
C VAL A 197 -13.52 8.21 -22.54
N PRO A 198 -12.77 8.53 -23.61
CA PRO A 198 -13.33 9.14 -24.81
C PRO A 198 -14.25 8.18 -25.57
N PRO A 199 -15.31 8.68 -26.25
CA PRO A 199 -16.20 7.92 -27.14
C PRO A 199 -15.48 6.95 -28.08
N SER A 200 -14.32 7.33 -28.61
CA SER A 200 -13.51 6.50 -29.52
C SER A 200 -12.97 5.21 -28.89
N LEU A 201 -12.98 5.11 -27.56
CA LEU A 201 -12.54 3.95 -26.79
C LEU A 201 -13.73 3.22 -26.14
N HIS A 202 -14.98 3.46 -26.56
CA HIS A 202 -16.14 2.79 -25.95
C HIS A 202 -16.30 1.32 -26.36
N ASP A 203 -15.67 0.90 -27.46
CA ASP A 203 -15.61 -0.52 -27.84
C ASP A 203 -14.64 -1.31 -26.94
N VAL A 204 -13.84 -0.62 -26.13
CA VAL A 204 -12.96 -1.23 -25.13
C VAL A 204 -13.81 -1.80 -24.00
N PRO A 205 -13.60 -3.06 -23.58
CA PRO A 205 -14.36 -3.65 -22.49
C PRO A 205 -14.13 -2.91 -21.17
N PHE A 206 -15.22 -2.67 -20.43
CA PHE A 206 -15.19 -2.18 -19.06
C PHE A 206 -15.49 -3.33 -18.11
N VAL A 207 -14.60 -3.59 -17.15
CA VAL A 207 -14.76 -4.67 -16.17
C VAL A 207 -14.72 -4.10 -14.76
N ALA A 208 -15.76 -4.35 -13.98
CA ALA A 208 -15.85 -3.96 -12.58
C ALA A 208 -15.31 -5.05 -11.65
N THR A 209 -14.40 -4.71 -10.73
CA THR A 209 -13.85 -5.66 -9.75
C THR A 209 -13.68 -5.04 -8.36
N GLU A 210 -14.02 -5.82 -7.33
CA GLU A 210 -13.87 -5.43 -5.92
C GLU A 210 -12.41 -5.21 -5.52
N LEU A 211 -11.46 -5.82 -6.24
CA LEU A 211 -10.03 -5.79 -5.91
C LEU A 211 -9.43 -4.37 -5.92
N CYS A 212 -9.99 -3.45 -6.72
CA CYS A 212 -9.54 -2.06 -6.82
C CYS A 212 -10.45 -1.05 -6.10
N ARG A 213 -11.29 -1.49 -5.16
CA ARG A 213 -12.09 -0.57 -4.32
C ARG A 213 -11.26 0.29 -3.40
N GLU A 214 -11.86 1.40 -2.97
CA GLU A 214 -11.39 2.17 -1.82
C GLU A 214 -11.17 1.24 -0.62
N ARG A 215 -10.28 1.64 0.28
CA ARG A 215 -10.11 0.94 1.54
C ARG A 215 -11.47 0.84 2.23
N VAL A 216 -11.90 -0.37 2.55
CA VAL A 216 -13.22 -0.59 3.12
C VAL A 216 -13.20 -0.32 4.62
N THR A 217 -13.71 0.84 5.04
CA THR A 217 -13.82 1.22 6.45
C THR A 217 -15.27 1.16 6.94
N SER A 218 -15.56 1.69 8.13
CA SER A 218 -16.92 1.86 8.64
C SER A 218 -17.67 3.04 8.02
N CYS A 219 -17.05 3.78 7.10
CA CYS A 219 -17.67 4.89 6.38
C CYS A 219 -18.69 4.36 5.34
N PRO A 220 -19.98 4.76 5.39
CA PRO A 220 -20.96 4.35 4.40
C PRO A 220 -20.60 4.69 2.94
N ALA A 221 -19.75 5.71 2.69
CA ALA A 221 -19.27 6.02 1.35
C ALA A 221 -18.34 4.94 0.75
N ASP A 222 -17.81 4.05 1.60
CA ASP A 222 -17.04 2.90 1.16
C ASP A 222 -17.93 1.75 0.72
N SER A 223 -19.22 1.75 1.07
CA SER A 223 -20.20 0.75 0.63
C SER A 223 -20.74 1.06 -0.76
N ARG A 224 -20.87 0.04 -1.60
CA ARG A 224 -21.55 0.13 -2.89
C ARG A 224 -23.02 -0.25 -2.79
N ARG A 225 -23.80 0.21 -3.76
CA ARG A 225 -25.17 -0.29 -3.99
C ARG A 225 -25.17 -1.73 -4.54
N PRO A 226 -26.34 -2.41 -4.52
CA PRO A 226 -26.47 -3.73 -5.12
C PRO A 226 -26.06 -3.74 -6.59
N VAL A 227 -25.40 -4.80 -7.03
CA VAL A 227 -24.91 -4.94 -8.42
C VAL A 227 -26.08 -4.86 -9.43
N SER A 228 -27.24 -5.38 -9.07
CA SER A 228 -28.47 -5.37 -9.87
C SER A 228 -28.98 -3.95 -10.15
N VAL A 229 -28.70 -3.00 -9.25
CA VAL A 229 -28.95 -1.56 -9.46
C VAL A 229 -27.86 -0.97 -10.36
N LEU A 230 -26.59 -1.22 -10.04
CA LEU A 230 -25.45 -0.68 -10.80
C LEU A 230 -25.46 -1.15 -12.26
N LYS A 231 -25.79 -2.42 -12.54
CA LYS A 231 -25.91 -2.97 -13.89
C LYS A 231 -26.97 -2.25 -14.74
N LYS A 232 -28.06 -1.79 -14.14
CA LYS A 232 -29.11 -1.04 -14.84
C LYS A 232 -28.63 0.37 -15.20
N GLU A 233 -27.87 1.00 -14.32
CA GLU A 233 -27.34 2.35 -14.54
C GLU A 233 -26.09 2.38 -15.44
N PHE A 234 -25.30 1.31 -15.42
CA PHE A 234 -24.04 1.18 -16.16
C PHE A 234 -24.03 -0.12 -16.99
N PRO A 235 -24.93 -0.26 -17.98
CA PRO A 235 -25.08 -1.51 -18.75
C PRO A 235 -23.88 -1.88 -19.62
N ALA A 236 -22.99 -0.91 -19.90
CA ALA A 236 -21.75 -1.12 -20.65
C ALA A 236 -20.62 -1.74 -19.81
N VAL A 237 -20.79 -1.84 -18.48
CA VAL A 237 -19.77 -2.39 -17.59
C VAL A 237 -20.10 -3.84 -17.27
N ASP A 238 -19.13 -4.73 -17.48
CA ASP A 238 -19.19 -6.11 -17.04
C ASP A 238 -18.91 -6.21 -15.54
N PHE A 239 -19.87 -6.73 -14.79
CA PHE A 239 -19.76 -6.98 -13.35
C PHE A 239 -19.59 -8.48 -13.02
N SER A 240 -19.21 -9.33 -13.99
CA SER A 240 -19.02 -10.78 -13.80
C SER A 240 -18.01 -11.12 -12.69
N GLU A 241 -17.01 -10.27 -12.47
CA GLU A 241 -16.02 -10.40 -11.38
C GLU A 241 -16.58 -10.06 -9.99
N VAL A 242 -17.76 -9.42 -9.91
CA VAL A 242 -18.44 -9.10 -8.65
C VAL A 242 -19.43 -10.21 -8.30
N ARG A 243 -19.04 -11.06 -7.34
CA ARG A 243 -19.71 -12.35 -7.07
C ARG A 243 -21.06 -12.27 -6.35
N THR A 244 -21.34 -11.18 -5.64
CA THR A 244 -22.55 -11.05 -4.81
C THR A 244 -23.29 -9.77 -5.13
N ASP A 245 -24.62 -9.83 -5.13
CA ASP A 245 -25.44 -8.64 -5.38
C ASP A 245 -25.26 -7.62 -4.25
N GLU A 246 -25.37 -8.07 -3.00
CA GLU A 246 -25.09 -7.28 -1.81
C GLU A 246 -23.59 -7.08 -1.58
N ASP A 247 -23.27 -6.02 -0.83
CA ASP A 247 -21.90 -5.61 -0.53
C ASP A 247 -21.35 -6.32 0.72
N LEU A 248 -21.10 -7.63 0.59
CA LEU A 248 -20.51 -8.42 1.67
C LEU A 248 -19.14 -7.90 2.11
N MET A 249 -18.37 -7.30 1.18
CA MET A 249 -17.06 -6.74 1.53
C MET A 249 -17.20 -5.61 2.54
N PHE A 250 -18.19 -4.72 2.36
CA PHE A 250 -18.49 -3.71 3.36
C PHE A 250 -19.05 -4.31 4.65
N GLU A 251 -19.94 -5.28 4.58
CA GLU A 251 -20.60 -5.83 5.77
C GLU A 251 -19.65 -6.58 6.70
N CYS A 252 -18.75 -7.42 6.16
CA CYS A 252 -17.96 -8.35 6.97
C CYS A 252 -16.43 -8.21 6.85
N MET A 253 -15.92 -7.39 5.92
CA MET A 253 -14.47 -7.31 5.63
C MET A 253 -13.93 -5.88 5.72
N LYS A 254 -14.00 -5.28 6.92
CA LYS A 254 -13.31 -4.00 7.17
C LYS A 254 -11.80 -4.18 7.08
N GLU A 255 -11.14 -3.21 6.46
CA GLU A 255 -9.73 -3.27 6.16
C GLU A 255 -8.92 -2.29 7.02
N ASP A 256 -7.86 -2.79 7.63
CA ASP A 256 -6.76 -1.95 8.07
C ASP A 256 -5.84 -1.58 6.90
N SER A 257 -4.68 -0.98 7.21
CA SER A 257 -3.66 -0.65 6.23
C SER A 257 -3.18 -1.87 5.45
N ASP A 258 -2.88 -2.95 6.17
CA ASP A 258 -2.09 -4.06 5.65
C ASP A 258 -2.99 -5.02 4.88
N ALA A 259 -4.24 -5.19 5.30
CA ALA A 259 -5.27 -5.85 4.51
C ALA A 259 -5.46 -5.18 3.14
N CYS A 260 -5.56 -3.84 3.11
CA CYS A 260 -5.66 -3.08 1.87
C CYS A 260 -4.42 -3.24 0.98
N LYS A 261 -3.22 -3.24 1.59
CA LYS A 261 -1.94 -3.48 0.89
C LYS A 261 -1.92 -4.86 0.23
N GLN A 262 -2.27 -5.91 0.99
CA GLN A 262 -2.35 -7.28 0.50
C GLN A 262 -3.37 -7.44 -0.63
N ARG A 263 -4.55 -6.81 -0.51
CA ARG A 263 -5.53 -6.77 -1.61
C ARG A 263 -4.98 -6.05 -2.83
N GLY A 264 -4.21 -4.97 -2.65
CA GLY A 264 -3.48 -4.31 -3.72
C GLY A 264 -2.54 -5.25 -4.47
N ILE A 265 -1.81 -6.12 -3.77
CA ILE A 265 -0.96 -7.14 -4.42
C ILE A 265 -1.81 -8.17 -5.18
N LYS A 266 -2.92 -8.64 -4.60
CA LYS A 266 -3.88 -9.53 -5.31
C LYS A 266 -4.46 -8.86 -6.56
N PHE A 267 -4.70 -7.56 -6.53
CA PHE A 267 -5.14 -6.79 -7.68
C PHE A 267 -4.08 -6.76 -8.79
N LEU A 268 -2.81 -6.48 -8.45
CA LEU A 268 -1.72 -6.52 -9.43
C LEU A 268 -1.51 -7.93 -10.01
N GLN A 269 -1.66 -8.99 -9.19
CA GLN A 269 -1.63 -10.38 -9.65
C GLN A 269 -2.81 -10.70 -10.60
N TRP A 270 -3.99 -10.16 -10.34
CA TRP A 270 -5.14 -10.28 -11.24
C TRP A 270 -4.89 -9.55 -12.57
N LEU A 271 -4.38 -8.32 -12.52
CA LEU A 271 -3.97 -7.57 -13.74
C LEU A 271 -2.89 -8.30 -14.53
N ALA A 272 -1.93 -8.91 -13.85
CA ALA A 272 -0.88 -9.73 -14.44
C ALA A 272 -1.44 -10.85 -15.33
N LYS A 273 -2.51 -11.51 -14.90
CA LYS A 273 -3.14 -12.63 -15.62
C LYS A 273 -3.99 -12.21 -16.81
N ARG A 274 -4.33 -10.94 -16.92
CA ARG A 274 -5.09 -10.40 -18.04
C ARG A 274 -4.28 -10.51 -19.34
N PRO A 275 -4.89 -10.88 -20.48
CA PRO A 275 -4.19 -10.84 -21.77
C PRO A 275 -3.86 -9.40 -22.19
N GLU A 276 -4.65 -8.42 -21.75
CA GLU A 276 -4.49 -7.01 -22.12
C GLU A 276 -3.21 -6.39 -21.56
N THR A 277 -2.56 -5.55 -22.35
CA THR A 277 -1.28 -4.89 -22.06
C THR A 277 -1.41 -3.40 -21.83
N ARG A 278 -2.46 -2.77 -22.36
CA ARG A 278 -2.74 -1.32 -22.22
C ARG A 278 -4.05 -1.14 -21.46
N ILE A 279 -3.95 -0.85 -20.17
CA ILE A 279 -5.07 -0.94 -19.23
C ILE A 279 -5.28 0.38 -18.49
N ALA A 280 -6.50 0.91 -18.47
CA ALA A 280 -6.87 1.98 -17.55
C ALA A 280 -7.51 1.37 -16.28
N VAL A 281 -7.18 1.91 -15.10
CA VAL A 281 -7.75 1.47 -13.82
C VAL A 281 -8.36 2.68 -13.12
N VAL A 282 -9.69 2.74 -13.04
CA VAL A 282 -10.42 3.84 -12.38
C VAL A 282 -10.78 3.43 -10.94
N THR A 283 -10.11 4.04 -9.97
CA THR A 283 -10.07 3.63 -8.56
C THR A 283 -10.03 4.84 -7.61
N HIS A 284 -9.47 4.68 -6.40
CA HIS A 284 -9.64 5.58 -5.27
C HIS A 284 -8.33 5.97 -4.61
N SER A 285 -8.35 7.04 -3.83
CA SER A 285 -7.12 7.64 -3.29
C SER A 285 -6.50 6.83 -2.15
N GLY A 286 -7.31 6.24 -1.26
CA GLY A 286 -6.81 5.43 -0.16
C GLY A 286 -6.21 4.14 -0.66
N PHE A 287 -6.89 3.47 -1.60
CA PHE A 287 -6.38 2.29 -2.31
C PHE A 287 -5.03 2.56 -2.99
N LEU A 288 -4.94 3.57 -3.86
CA LEU A 288 -3.70 3.89 -4.59
C LEU A 288 -2.54 4.21 -3.64
N LYS A 289 -2.81 4.99 -2.58
CA LYS A 289 -1.79 5.30 -1.57
C LYS A 289 -1.22 4.03 -0.94
N ARG A 290 -2.07 3.11 -0.46
CA ARG A 290 -1.60 1.85 0.15
C ARG A 290 -0.91 0.95 -0.86
N LEU A 291 -1.41 0.90 -2.10
CA LEU A 291 -0.79 0.12 -3.17
C LEU A 291 0.64 0.57 -3.41
N PHE A 292 0.85 1.86 -3.67
CA PHE A 292 2.16 2.39 -4.10
C PHE A 292 3.17 2.60 -2.97
N GLU A 293 2.74 2.80 -1.73
CA GLU A 293 3.62 2.80 -0.54
C GLU A 293 4.42 1.49 -0.36
N GLN A 294 4.05 0.42 -1.06
CA GLN A 294 4.74 -0.87 -1.01
C GLN A 294 5.95 -0.94 -1.96
N PHE A 295 6.11 0.03 -2.86
CA PHE A 295 7.10 0.00 -3.95
C PHE A 295 8.00 1.24 -3.92
N GLY A 296 9.12 1.20 -4.62
CA GLY A 296 9.96 2.39 -4.84
C GLY A 296 10.67 2.90 -3.59
N MET A 297 11.15 2.02 -2.70
CA MET A 297 11.97 2.44 -1.55
C MET A 297 13.37 2.93 -1.98
N ASP A 298 13.90 2.35 -3.05
CA ASP A 298 15.28 2.55 -3.53
C ASP A 298 15.33 3.25 -4.91
N ILE A 299 14.37 4.14 -5.20
CA ILE A 299 14.35 4.97 -6.42
C ILE A 299 14.72 6.43 -6.12
N ALA A 300 14.83 7.26 -7.16
CA ALA A 300 15.10 8.69 -6.99
C ALA A 300 14.02 9.35 -6.12
N ARG A 301 14.39 10.36 -5.31
CA ARG A 301 13.49 10.94 -4.29
C ARG A 301 12.26 11.60 -4.91
N ASP A 302 12.45 12.28 -6.02
CA ASP A 302 11.41 12.89 -6.84
C ASP A 302 10.43 11.84 -7.41
N ASP A 303 10.94 10.74 -7.95
CA ASP A 303 10.10 9.62 -8.41
C ASP A 303 9.33 8.98 -7.25
N GLN A 304 9.99 8.81 -6.09
CA GLN A 304 9.39 8.28 -4.87
C GLN A 304 8.27 9.21 -4.37
N ASP A 305 8.51 10.52 -4.34
CA ASP A 305 7.54 11.53 -3.93
C ASP A 305 6.33 11.53 -4.87
N GLU A 306 6.53 11.42 -6.17
CA GLU A 306 5.44 11.29 -7.15
C GLU A 306 4.67 9.98 -6.94
N LEU A 307 5.37 8.85 -6.81
CA LEU A 307 4.76 7.53 -6.64
C LEU A 307 3.93 7.45 -5.35
N HIS A 308 4.44 7.98 -4.24
CA HIS A 308 3.81 7.84 -2.91
C HIS A 308 2.80 8.94 -2.58
N ARG A 309 2.80 10.08 -3.28
CA ARG A 309 1.83 11.13 -2.98
C ARG A 309 0.41 10.65 -3.27
N ARG A 310 -0.52 11.12 -2.45
CA ARG A 310 -1.95 10.92 -2.68
C ARG A 310 -2.34 11.59 -4.01
N PRO A 311 -3.00 10.88 -4.94
CA PRO A 311 -3.41 11.45 -6.21
C PRO A 311 -4.54 12.47 -6.00
N ALA A 312 -4.57 13.53 -6.80
CA ALA A 312 -5.66 14.51 -6.83
C ALA A 312 -6.92 13.92 -7.48
N ASN A 313 -8.09 14.53 -7.25
CA ASN A 313 -9.35 14.10 -7.88
C ASN A 313 -9.21 14.10 -9.41
N CYS A 314 -9.59 12.99 -10.05
CA CYS A 314 -9.45 12.80 -11.49
C CYS A 314 -8.00 12.93 -12.01
N GLU A 315 -6.99 12.66 -11.17
CA GLU A 315 -5.61 12.51 -11.62
C GLU A 315 -5.39 11.15 -12.30
N MET A 316 -4.69 11.16 -13.43
CA MET A 316 -4.20 9.97 -14.11
C MET A 316 -2.69 9.83 -13.93
N ARG A 317 -2.24 8.63 -13.56
CA ARG A 317 -0.81 8.28 -13.45
C ARG A 317 -0.51 7.04 -14.28
N GLY A 318 0.35 7.19 -15.28
CA GLY A 318 0.81 6.08 -16.12
C GLY A 318 2.00 5.36 -15.48
N LEU A 319 1.93 4.04 -15.38
CA LEU A 319 2.97 3.20 -14.80
C LEU A 319 3.22 1.98 -15.70
N LEU A 320 4.44 1.45 -15.64
CA LEU A 320 4.78 0.17 -16.24
C LEU A 320 4.77 -0.91 -15.16
N LEU A 321 3.84 -1.85 -15.26
CA LEU A 321 3.80 -3.04 -14.42
C LEU A 321 4.65 -4.12 -15.07
N CYS A 322 5.78 -4.44 -14.47
CA CYS A 322 6.67 -5.51 -14.91
C CYS A 322 6.55 -6.71 -13.97
N ALA A 323 6.18 -7.88 -14.49
CA ALA A 323 6.15 -9.08 -13.67
C ALA A 323 7.53 -9.66 -13.43
N HIS A 324 7.73 -10.08 -12.19
CA HIS A 324 8.98 -10.70 -11.76
C HIS A 324 9.11 -12.17 -12.25
N ARG A 325 7.99 -12.78 -12.66
CA ARG A 325 7.88 -14.12 -13.25
C ARG A 325 7.21 -14.01 -14.62
N HIS A 326 7.06 -15.11 -15.36
CA HIS A 326 6.09 -15.06 -16.45
C HIS A 326 4.71 -14.76 -15.86
N PHE A 327 3.90 -13.97 -16.56
CA PHE A 327 2.52 -13.72 -16.13
C PHE A 327 1.71 -15.03 -15.98
N SER A 328 2.09 -16.08 -16.73
CA SER A 328 1.59 -17.47 -16.60
C SER A 328 1.96 -18.17 -15.29
N ASP A 329 3.00 -17.72 -14.59
CA ASP A 329 3.53 -18.42 -13.40
C ASP A 329 3.09 -17.74 -12.10
N VAL A 330 2.17 -16.77 -12.20
CA VAL A 330 1.48 -16.18 -11.06
C VAL A 330 0.46 -17.21 -10.55
N PRO A 331 0.52 -17.67 -9.28
CA PRO A 331 -0.38 -18.70 -8.76
C PRO A 331 -1.85 -18.43 -9.11
N GLY A 332 -2.54 -19.39 -9.73
CA GLY A 332 -3.91 -19.24 -10.27
C GLY A 332 -3.99 -18.76 -11.73
N ALA A 333 -2.93 -18.91 -12.53
CA ALA A 333 -2.85 -18.55 -13.96
C ALA A 333 -2.67 -19.78 -14.86
N GLU A 334 -3.06 -20.97 -14.37
CA GLU A 334 -2.73 -22.27 -14.97
C GLU A 334 -3.26 -22.45 -16.41
N ASN A 335 -4.17 -21.58 -16.85
CA ASN A 335 -4.80 -21.60 -18.17
C ASN A 335 -4.38 -20.43 -19.08
N TRP A 336 -3.32 -19.68 -18.73
CA TRP A 336 -2.83 -18.61 -19.59
C TRP A 336 -2.21 -19.20 -20.86
N VAL A 337 -2.72 -18.82 -22.02
CA VAL A 337 -2.17 -19.20 -23.34
C VAL A 337 -1.48 -17.98 -23.93
N ASP A 338 -0.19 -18.12 -24.22
CA ASP A 338 0.55 -17.11 -24.98
C ASP A 338 -0.01 -17.05 -26.40
N THR A 339 -0.70 -15.97 -26.75
CA THR A 339 -1.25 -15.77 -28.09
C THR A 339 -0.33 -14.97 -29.00
N SER A 340 0.88 -14.61 -28.54
CA SER A 340 1.87 -13.92 -29.37
C SER A 340 2.71 -14.93 -30.15
N ILE A 341 2.47 -15.03 -31.46
CA ILE A 341 3.31 -15.74 -32.43
C ILE A 341 4.14 -14.71 -33.19
#